data_AF-A0A6A6IVN6-F1
#
_entry.id   AF-A0A6A6IVN6-F1
#
_cell.length_a   1.000
_cell.length_b   1.000
_cell.length_c   1.000
_cell.angle_alpha   90.00
_cell.angle_beta   90.00
_cell.angle_gamma   90.00
#
_symmetry.space_group_name_H-M   'P 1'
#
loop_
_entity.id
_entity.type
_entity.pdbx_description
1 polymer ?
#
loop_
_entity_poly.entity_id
_entity_poly.type
_entity_poly.pdbx_seq_one_letter_code
_entity_poly.pdbx_strand_id
1 'polypeptide(L)'
;MTSTQSTPVALPRVAITYCTQCRWMLRAAYFGQELLSTFGTQIGEIALVPATGGLFTIELVRRDGDEVQIRKVMLWDRKEEGGFPETKVLKQRVRDYIDPGKDLGHSDRHGKKKTNEVTQEQSVKRNSDGTVCADCT
;
A
#
# COMPACT_ATOMS: atom_id res chain seq x y z
N MET A 1 -5.31 -0.89 42.70
CA MET A 1 -5.66 -2.22 42.15
C MET A 1 -6.01 -2.03 40.68
N THR A 2 -5.05 -2.19 39.77
CA THR A 2 -5.28 -2.00 38.34
C THR A 2 -5.77 -3.32 37.77
N SER A 3 -7.09 -3.45 37.59
CA SER A 3 -7.67 -4.63 36.96
C SER A 3 -7.26 -4.65 35.48
N THR A 4 -6.50 -5.66 35.08
CA THR A 4 -6.09 -5.84 33.68
C THR A 4 -7.24 -6.51 32.94
N GLN A 5 -8.06 -5.70 32.26
CA GLN A 5 -9.11 -6.24 31.39
C GLN A 5 -8.50 -6.57 30.02
N SER A 6 -8.54 -7.84 29.64
CA SER A 6 -8.13 -8.30 28.31
C SER A 6 -9.34 -8.31 27.39
N THR A 7 -9.50 -7.25 26.59
CA THR A 7 -10.53 -7.20 25.55
C THR A 7 -10.10 -8.05 24.35
N PRO A 8 -10.98 -8.89 23.78
CA PRO A 8 -10.67 -9.63 22.56
C PRO A 8 -10.44 -8.66 21.40
N VAL A 9 -9.31 -8.80 20.72
CA VAL A 9 -8.89 -7.99 19.57
C VAL A 9 -9.20 -8.71 18.27
N ALA A 10 -9.79 -8.01 17.30
CA ALA A 10 -10.01 -8.57 15.97
C ALA A 10 -8.71 -8.47 15.14
N LEU A 11 -8.07 -9.62 14.89
CA LEU A 11 -6.88 -9.70 14.04
C LEU A 11 -7.28 -9.88 12.57
N PRO A 12 -6.54 -9.29 11.61
CA PRO A 12 -5.36 -8.43 11.77
C PRO A 12 -5.69 -7.04 12.33
N ARG A 13 -4.89 -6.58 13.29
CA ARG A 13 -5.04 -5.28 13.95
C ARG A 13 -3.96 -4.31 13.50
N VAL A 14 -4.35 -3.14 13.04
CA VAL A 14 -3.42 -2.03 12.77
C VAL A 14 -3.49 -1.01 13.90
N ALA A 15 -2.36 -0.66 14.49
CA ALA A 15 -2.25 0.39 15.49
C ALA A 15 -1.45 1.57 14.92
N ILE A 16 -2.05 2.75 14.90
CA ILE A 16 -1.39 4.00 14.50
C ILE A 16 -1.17 4.83 15.74
N THR A 17 0.08 4.88 16.21
CA THR A 17 0.47 5.71 17.34
C THR A 17 0.82 7.10 16.83
N TYR A 18 0.26 8.15 17.41
CA TYR A 18 0.46 9.53 16.93
C TYR A 18 0.66 10.54 18.05
N CYS A 19 1.55 11.51 17.79
CA CYS A 19 1.78 12.65 18.67
C CYS A 19 0.55 13.59 18.69
N THR A 20 -0.08 13.72 19.86
CA THR A 20 -1.24 14.61 20.08
C THR A 20 -0.84 16.08 20.04
N GLN A 21 0.31 16.43 20.64
CA GLN A 21 0.86 17.80 20.66
C GLN A 21 1.23 18.31 19.26
N CYS A 22 1.56 17.40 18.35
CA CYS A 22 1.97 17.70 16.99
C CYS A 22 0.77 17.86 16.03
N ARG A 23 -0.46 17.69 16.53
CA ARG A 23 -1.71 17.71 15.76
C ARG A 23 -1.75 16.70 14.61
N TRP A 24 -1.16 15.52 14.80
CA TRP A 24 -1.13 14.47 13.77
C TRP A 24 -2.33 13.52 13.79
N MET A 25 -3.31 13.74 14.66
CA MET A 25 -4.53 12.93 14.74
C MET A 25 -5.24 12.81 13.38
N LEU A 26 -5.42 13.92 12.67
CA LEU A 26 -6.11 13.91 11.38
C LEU A 26 -5.36 13.09 10.32
N ARG A 27 -4.02 13.16 10.33
CA ARG A 27 -3.19 12.34 9.45
C ARG A 27 -3.27 10.85 9.83
N ALA A 28 -3.26 10.53 11.12
CA ALA A 28 -3.43 9.15 11.58
C ALA A 28 -4.81 8.59 11.19
N ALA A 29 -5.88 9.36 11.38
CA ALA A 29 -7.23 9.01 10.97
C ALA A 29 -7.35 8.82 9.45
N TYR A 30 -6.71 9.70 8.66
CA TYR A 30 -6.66 9.57 7.20
C TYR A 30 -6.06 8.23 6.77
N PHE A 31 -4.90 7.84 7.30
CA PHE A 31 -4.32 6.53 6.98
C PHE A 31 -5.21 5.37 7.42
N GLY A 32 -5.88 5.49 8.59
CA GLY A 32 -6.86 4.50 9.02
C GLY A 32 -8.01 4.34 8.02
N GLN A 33 -8.57 5.44 7.53
CA GLN A 33 -9.63 5.44 6.51
C GLN A 33 -9.16 4.80 5.20
N GLU A 34 -7.97 5.17 4.73
CA GLU A 34 -7.38 4.61 3.50
C GLU A 34 -7.20 3.09 3.58
N LEU A 35 -6.75 2.58 4.74
CA LEU A 35 -6.57 1.15 4.97
C LEU A 35 -7.91 0.42 5.04
N LEU A 36 -8.88 0.93 5.81
CA LEU A 36 -10.21 0.32 5.90
C LEU A 36 -10.93 0.31 4.55
N SER A 37 -10.82 1.40 3.78
CA SER A 37 -11.41 1.49 2.44
C SER A 37 -10.78 0.51 1.46
N THR A 38 -9.48 0.20 1.60
CA THR A 38 -8.76 -0.69 0.67
C THR A 38 -8.91 -2.17 1.03
N PHE A 39 -8.83 -2.50 2.32
CA PHE A 39 -8.79 -3.88 2.79
C PHE A 39 -10.15 -4.39 3.28
N GLY A 40 -11.10 -3.49 3.56
CA GLY A 40 -12.44 -3.85 4.00
C GLY A 40 -12.41 -4.75 5.23
N THR A 41 -13.09 -5.89 5.15
CA THR A 41 -13.21 -6.87 6.23
C THR A 41 -11.94 -7.70 6.49
N GLN A 42 -10.89 -7.55 5.67
CA GLN A 42 -9.62 -8.24 5.90
C GLN A 42 -8.81 -7.64 7.05
N ILE A 43 -9.10 -6.39 7.44
CA ILE A 43 -8.57 -5.80 8.66
C ILE A 43 -9.65 -5.96 9.73
N GLY A 44 -9.29 -6.57 10.87
CA GLY A 44 -10.22 -6.77 11.97
C GLY A 44 -10.52 -5.46 12.69
N GLU A 45 -9.49 -4.68 12.99
CA GLU A 45 -9.64 -3.36 13.60
C GLU A 45 -8.48 -2.42 13.29
N ILE A 46 -8.75 -1.11 13.40
CA ILE A 46 -7.73 -0.07 13.44
C ILE A 46 -7.84 0.70 14.75
N ALA A 47 -6.71 0.83 15.44
CA ALA A 47 -6.60 1.61 16.67
C ALA A 47 -5.80 2.88 16.43
N LEU A 48 -6.36 4.02 16.84
CA LEU A 48 -5.63 5.30 16.93
C LEU A 48 -5.15 5.46 18.37
N VAL A 49 -3.83 5.45 18.57
CA VAL A 49 -3.21 5.47 19.90
C VAL A 49 -2.56 6.85 20.15
N PRO A 50 -3.10 7.67 21.06
CA PRO A 50 -2.50 8.96 21.37
C PRO A 50 -1.17 8.78 22.12
N ALA A 51 -0.16 9.54 21.71
CA ALA A 51 1.16 9.59 22.31
C ALA A 51 1.72 11.02 22.32
N THR A 52 2.92 11.19 22.89
CA THR A 52 3.67 12.45 22.93
C THR A 52 5.06 12.26 22.32
N GLY A 53 5.90 13.31 22.29
CA GLY A 53 7.31 13.16 21.90
C GLY A 53 7.57 12.98 20.40
N GLY A 54 6.68 13.49 19.54
CA GLY A 54 6.88 13.43 18.09
C GLY A 54 6.82 12.01 17.51
N LEU A 55 6.17 11.08 18.22
CA LEU A 55 5.96 9.71 17.77
C LEU A 55 4.92 9.64 16.65
N PHE A 56 5.25 8.89 15.62
CA PHE A 56 4.31 8.46 14.60
C PHE A 56 4.74 7.09 14.09
N THR A 57 4.05 6.04 14.54
CA THR A 57 4.35 4.65 14.17
C THR A 57 3.09 3.93 13.72
N ILE A 58 3.26 2.98 12.80
CA ILE A 58 2.20 2.11 12.33
C ILE A 58 2.64 0.67 12.54
N GLU A 59 1.86 -0.07 13.33
CA GLU A 59 2.16 -1.43 13.72
C GLU A 59 1.04 -2.36 13.26
N LEU A 60 1.39 -3.52 12.74
CA LEU A 60 0.45 -4.58 12.38
C LEU A 60 0.64 -5.75 13.34
N VAL A 61 -0.46 -6.17 13.97
CA VAL A 61 -0.53 -7.41 14.72
C VAL A 61 -1.37 -8.39 13.90
N ARG A 62 -0.83 -9.58 13.62
CA ARG A 62 -1.49 -10.61 12.82
C ARG A 62 -1.22 -12.01 13.39
N ARG A 63 -2.03 -12.98 12.99
CA ARG A 63 -1.69 -14.40 13.12
C ARG A 63 -0.82 -14.83 11.95
N ASP A 64 0.09 -15.75 12.20
CA ASP A 64 0.93 -16.34 11.15
C ASP A 64 0.44 -17.77 10.84
N GLY A 65 -0.02 -17.99 9.61
CA GLY A 65 -0.58 -19.29 9.15
C GLY A 65 -1.74 -19.82 10.01
N ASP A 66 -1.82 -21.15 10.11
CA ASP A 66 -2.79 -21.88 10.94
C ASP A 66 -2.37 -21.97 12.42
N GLU A 67 -1.25 -21.36 12.81
CA GLU A 67 -0.74 -21.43 14.16
C GLU A 67 -1.33 -20.35 15.10
N VAL A 68 -1.30 -20.65 16.39
CA VAL A 68 -1.73 -19.76 17.50
C VAL A 68 -0.73 -18.59 17.71
N GLN A 69 0.33 -18.48 16.90
CA GLN A 69 1.36 -17.46 17.07
C GLN A 69 0.89 -16.10 16.55
N ILE A 70 0.87 -15.12 17.46
CA ILE A 70 0.60 -13.71 17.14
C ILE A 70 1.93 -13.01 16.90
N ARG A 71 2.10 -12.43 15.71
CA ARG A 71 3.27 -11.63 15.35
C ARG A 71 2.94 -10.15 15.27
N LYS A 72 3.88 -9.34 15.73
CA LYS A 72 3.86 -7.89 15.64
C LYS A 72 4.91 -7.43 14.62
N VAL A 73 4.49 -6.58 13.70
CA VAL A 73 5.32 -6.07 12.61
C VAL A 73 5.28 -4.54 12.64
N MET A 74 6.45 -3.90 12.61
CA MET A 74 6.54 -2.45 12.41
C MET A 74 6.38 -2.15 10.92
N LEU A 75 5.28 -1.53 10.53
CA LEU A 75 5.03 -1.14 9.14
C LEU A 75 5.66 0.20 8.80
N TRP A 76 5.75 1.11 9.77
CA TRP A 76 6.33 2.43 9.58
C TRP A 76 6.76 3.04 10.92
N ASP A 77 7.94 3.64 10.96
CA ASP A 77 8.36 4.56 12.02
C ASP A 77 8.83 5.87 11.38
N ARG A 78 8.21 6.99 11.77
CA ARG A 78 8.59 8.31 11.28
C ARG A 78 10.06 8.66 11.51
N LYS A 79 10.66 8.23 12.60
CA LYS A 79 12.06 8.54 12.92
C LYS A 79 13.01 7.76 12.01
N GLU A 80 12.72 6.49 11.76
CA GLU A 80 13.56 5.62 10.92
C GLU A 80 13.38 5.93 9.43
N GLU A 81 12.15 6.18 8.99
CA GLU A 81 11.81 6.40 7.58
C GLU A 81 11.88 7.88 7.17
N GLY A 82 12.25 8.78 8.09
CA GLY A 82 12.45 10.20 7.79
C GLY A 82 11.19 10.98 7.40
N GLY A 83 10.00 10.54 7.79
CA GLY A 83 8.77 11.22 7.41
C GLY A 83 7.48 10.43 7.62
N PHE A 84 6.42 10.86 6.95
CA PHE A 84 5.14 10.14 6.90
C PHE A 84 5.12 9.23 5.68
N PRO A 85 4.43 8.07 5.76
CA PRO A 85 4.34 7.18 4.62
C PRO A 85 3.50 7.82 3.51
N GLU A 86 3.87 7.52 2.27
CA GLU A 86 2.92 7.66 1.17
C GLU A 86 1.83 6.61 1.29
N THR A 87 0.58 6.99 1.04
CA THR A 87 -0.59 6.11 1.13
C THR A 87 -0.40 4.82 0.33
N LYS A 88 0.20 4.92 -0.85
CA LYS A 88 0.51 3.79 -1.72
C LYS A 88 1.48 2.80 -1.05
N VAL A 89 2.61 3.29 -0.54
CA VAL A 89 3.63 2.45 0.09
C VAL A 89 3.07 1.77 1.34
N LEU A 90 2.26 2.48 2.11
CA LEU A 90 1.61 1.90 3.29
C LEU A 90 0.64 0.76 2.91
N LYS A 91 -0.19 0.96 1.88
CA LYS A 91 -1.10 -0.09 1.38
C LYS A 91 -0.32 -1.31 0.89
N GLN A 92 0.77 -1.10 0.14
CA GLN A 92 1.63 -2.19 -0.32
C GLN A 92 2.23 -2.98 0.84
N ARG A 93 2.84 -2.30 1.83
CA ARG A 93 3.40 -2.96 3.02
C ARG A 93 2.33 -3.76 3.77
N VAL A 94 1.14 -3.21 3.96
CA VAL A 94 0.04 -3.93 4.64
C VAL A 94 -0.41 -5.15 3.85
N ARG A 95 -0.55 -5.03 2.52
CA ARG A 95 -0.91 -6.14 1.64
C ARG A 95 0.11 -7.27 1.73
N ASP A 96 1.40 -6.96 1.68
CA ASP A 96 2.47 -7.96 1.70
C ASP A 96 2.41 -8.88 2.92
N TYR A 97 1.81 -8.40 4.02
CA TYR A 97 1.49 -9.25 5.16
C TYR A 97 0.09 -9.89 5.01
N ILE A 98 -0.98 -9.11 4.80
CA ILE A 98 -2.36 -9.61 4.91
C ILE A 98 -2.75 -10.56 3.76
N ASP A 99 -2.50 -10.14 2.51
CA ASP A 99 -2.86 -10.89 1.31
C ASP A 99 -1.87 -10.57 0.18
N PRO A 100 -0.73 -11.30 0.11
CA PRO A 100 0.31 -11.05 -0.89
C PRO A 100 -0.15 -11.19 -2.34
N GLY A 101 -1.26 -11.90 -2.57
CA GLY A 101 -1.80 -12.14 -3.92
C GLY A 101 -2.75 -11.04 -4.42
N LYS A 102 -3.15 -10.09 -3.56
CA LYS A 102 -4.12 -9.05 -3.92
C LYS A 102 -3.51 -7.97 -4.81
N ASP A 103 -4.09 -7.75 -5.98
CA ASP A 103 -3.78 -6.60 -6.84
C ASP A 103 -4.42 -5.32 -6.26
N LEU A 104 -3.60 -4.34 -5.91
CA LEU A 104 -4.01 -3.01 -5.45
C LEU A 104 -4.12 -2.00 -6.61
N GLY A 105 -4.06 -2.47 -7.86
CA GLY A 105 -4.23 -1.68 -9.08
C GLY A 105 -3.15 -0.61 -9.23
N HIS A 106 -3.55 0.67 -9.23
CA HIS A 106 -2.60 1.79 -9.34
C HIS A 106 -1.60 1.86 -8.19
N SER A 107 -1.93 1.27 -7.04
CA SER A 107 -1.01 1.21 -5.92
C SER A 107 0.13 0.22 -6.15
N ASP A 108 0.02 -0.73 -7.09
CA ASP A 108 1.06 -1.73 -7.37
C ASP A 108 1.90 -1.43 -8.60
N ARG A 109 1.36 -0.66 -9.53
CA ARG A 109 2.00 -0.41 -10.81
C ARG A 109 3.06 0.69 -10.77
N HIS A 110 4.16 0.52 -10.02
CA HIS A 110 5.41 1.21 -10.35
C HIS A 110 6.61 0.30 -10.03
N GLY A 111 7.16 -0.31 -11.09
CA GLY A 111 8.29 -1.24 -10.99
C GLY A 111 8.75 -1.91 -12.30
N LYS A 112 8.05 -1.70 -13.43
CA LYS A 112 8.63 -1.94 -14.76
C LYS A 112 8.68 -0.61 -15.50
N LYS A 113 9.89 -0.08 -15.73
CA LYS A 113 10.16 0.70 -16.94
C LYS A 113 9.58 -0.12 -18.08
N LYS A 114 8.56 0.40 -18.79
CA LYS A 114 8.19 -0.17 -20.08
C LYS A 114 9.39 0.05 -20.99
N THR A 115 10.24 -0.96 -21.11
CA THR A 115 11.14 -1.09 -22.25
C THR A 115 10.22 -1.13 -23.47
N ASN A 116 10.38 -0.15 -24.35
CA ASN A 116 9.64 -0.06 -25.60
C ASN A 116 9.96 -1.30 -26.45
N GLU A 117 9.06 -2.28 -26.48
CA GLU A 117 8.98 -3.20 -27.62
C GLU A 117 8.05 -2.56 -28.65
N VAL A 118 8.68 -1.86 -29.59
CA VAL A 118 8.07 -1.51 -30.86
C VAL A 118 7.89 -2.81 -31.63
N THR A 119 6.69 -3.39 -31.55
CA THR A 119 6.28 -4.43 -32.50
C THR A 119 6.02 -3.73 -33.83
N GLN A 120 7.02 -3.76 -34.72
CA GLN A 120 6.85 -3.40 -36.12
C GLN A 120 5.94 -4.44 -36.78
N GLU A 121 4.63 -4.19 -36.79
CA GLU A 121 3.74 -4.82 -37.77
C GLU A 121 3.97 -4.18 -39.13
N GLN A 122 4.79 -4.87 -39.94
CA GLN A 122 4.87 -4.67 -41.37
C GLN A 122 3.50 -5.00 -41.99
N SER A 123 2.67 -3.98 -42.19
CA SER A 123 1.54 -4.06 -43.11
C SER A 123 2.04 -3.79 -44.53
N VAL A 124 2.16 -4.88 -45.26
CA VAL A 124 2.41 -4.96 -46.71
C VAL A 124 1.37 -4.10 -47.45
N LYS A 125 1.78 -2.98 -48.04
CA LYS A 125 0.94 -2.18 -48.95
C LYS A 125 0.99 -2.77 -50.36
N ARG A 126 -0.16 -3.16 -50.89
CA ARG A 126 -0.51 -3.38 -52.31
C ARG A 126 -2.03 -3.20 -52.45
N ASN A 127 -2.64 -2.58 -53.46
CA ASN A 127 -2.28 -1.89 -54.71
C ASN A 127 -3.32 -0.74 -54.91
N SER A 128 -3.31 0.06 -55.98
CA SER A 128 -4.20 -0.24 -57.13
C SER A 128 -4.04 0.69 -58.34
N ASP A 129 -2.82 1.13 -58.73
CA ASP A 129 -2.76 1.97 -59.96
C ASP A 129 -1.48 1.88 -60.80
N GLY A 130 -0.80 0.73 -60.74
CA GLY A 130 -0.09 0.12 -61.88
C GLY A 130 0.67 1.01 -62.88
N THR A 131 1.28 2.12 -62.47
CA THR A 131 2.07 2.96 -63.38
C THR A 131 3.42 3.26 -62.76
N VAL A 132 4.46 2.80 -63.45
CA VAL A 132 5.87 2.91 -63.10
C VAL A 132 6.42 4.28 -63.47
N CYS A 133 7.28 4.79 -62.58
CA CYS A 133 8.30 5.84 -62.71
C CYS A 133 8.40 6.68 -64.00
N ALA A 134 8.48 8.00 -63.81
CA ALA A 134 9.31 8.88 -64.62
C ALA A 134 9.99 9.94 -63.72
N ASP A 135 11.25 10.19 -64.05
CA ASP A 135 12.32 10.93 -63.37
C ASP A 135 12.12 12.39 -62.93
N CYS A 136 12.96 12.78 -61.96
CA CYS A 136 13.72 14.02 -61.82
C CYS A 136 13.13 15.37 -62.29
N THR A 137 12.84 16.27 -61.34
CA THR A 137 13.57 17.54 -61.04
C THR A 137 13.00 18.17 -59.77
#